data_AF-A0A857J4M8-F1
#
_entry.id   AF-A0A857J4M8-F1
#
_cell.length_a   1.000
_cell.length_b   1.000
_cell.length_c   1.000
_cell.angle_alpha   90.00
_cell.angle_beta   90.00
_cell.angle_gamma   90.00
#
_symmetry.space_group_name_H-M   'P 1'
#
loop_
_entity.id
_entity.type
_entity.pdbx_description
1 polymer ?
#
loop_
_entity_poly.entity_id
_entity_poly.type
_entity_poly.pdbx_seq_one_letter_code
_entity_poly.pdbx_strand_id
1 'polypeptide(L)'
;MQTTENGLSRRGFALATASAGSLLLPGWALGQGRGREIVVGGAGGHKAFIDTLIPVFEKQTGCKVIFEGTRSLVNLEKMVSNKARPYMSVVLMDDPVMIPAVKEGVLEKMNPADIPSLAHLKPGTVHMDGMWANYTQPSTGVAFNTGKLKQMPSYAALWEPAMKGKVVIPSLQNTEGLSMFLIAAMLETGKPLKEAQYQPEAAFRKMKALKPNLLTVYTQLPQALNLLEQGEASVIAGMIGYNAIERKAKGAPVDFVLPREGGMAMPSGIAKVKNGPEPAMANAFIEGMLGAWQKQVADISLSFPTNTTVATPSDAPKGNVFIPDWAYIAENRKSWVERWDREMAI
;
A
#
# COMPACT_ATOMS: atom_id res chain seq x y z
N MET A 1 -32.61 -53.88 8.19
CA MET A 1 -31.23 -54.35 7.97
C MET A 1 -30.74 -53.74 6.67
N GLN A 2 -29.47 -53.31 6.62
CA GLN A 2 -28.80 -52.56 5.55
C GLN A 2 -28.88 -51.03 5.64
N THR A 3 -27.95 -50.54 6.46
CA THR A 3 -27.21 -49.30 6.33
C THR A 3 -26.55 -49.18 4.96
N THR A 4 -26.65 -48.02 4.32
CA THR A 4 -25.71 -47.58 3.27
C THR A 4 -25.05 -46.28 3.69
N GLU A 5 -23.73 -46.35 3.71
CA GLU A 5 -22.77 -45.30 4.03
C GLU A 5 -22.63 -44.25 2.92
N ASN A 6 -21.97 -43.16 3.31
CA ASN A 6 -20.97 -42.37 2.56
C ASN A 6 -21.39 -40.95 2.20
N GLY A 7 -20.90 -40.00 3.01
CA GLY A 7 -21.03 -38.57 2.79
C GLY A 7 -20.05 -37.76 3.62
N LEU A 8 -18.75 -38.07 3.56
CA LEU A 8 -17.70 -37.16 4.04
C LEU A 8 -16.80 -36.77 2.86
N SER A 9 -17.19 -35.73 2.13
CA SER A 9 -16.30 -35.07 1.19
C SER A 9 -15.23 -34.30 1.95
N ARG A 10 -14.10 -34.95 2.22
CA ARG A 10 -12.83 -34.30 2.56
C ARG A 10 -12.38 -33.50 1.34
N ARG A 11 -12.82 -32.23 1.22
CA ARG A 11 -12.23 -31.29 0.27
C ARG A 11 -10.80 -31.04 0.73
N GLY A 12 -9.86 -31.57 -0.06
CA GLY A 12 -8.44 -31.47 0.15
C GLY A 12 -8.02 -30.01 0.29
N PHE A 13 -7.42 -29.69 1.43
CA PHE A 13 -6.49 -28.60 1.54
C PHE A 13 -5.30 -28.96 0.65
N ALA A 14 -5.30 -28.47 -0.58
CA ALA A 14 -4.08 -28.44 -1.36
C ALA A 14 -3.15 -27.44 -0.66
N LEU A 15 -2.20 -27.95 0.12
CA LEU A 15 -0.98 -27.18 0.42
C LEU A 15 -0.45 -26.72 -0.95
N ALA A 16 -0.48 -25.42 -1.19
CA ALA A 16 0.30 -24.83 -2.25
C ALA A 16 1.76 -25.21 -1.98
N THR A 17 2.27 -26.20 -2.69
CA THR A 17 3.70 -26.43 -2.82
C THR A 17 4.25 -25.15 -3.43
N ALA A 18 4.84 -24.30 -2.59
CA ALA A 18 5.67 -23.21 -3.03
C ALA A 18 6.79 -23.85 -3.85
N SER A 19 6.64 -23.84 -5.17
CA SER A 19 7.74 -24.10 -6.08
C SER A 19 8.78 -23.04 -5.76
N ALA A 20 9.85 -23.46 -5.09
CA ALA A 20 11.05 -22.67 -4.89
C ALA A 20 11.67 -22.41 -6.27
N GLY A 21 11.09 -21.48 -7.02
CA GLY A 21 11.81 -20.80 -8.08
C GLY A 21 13.01 -20.16 -7.40
N SER A 22 14.21 -20.56 -7.80
CA SER A 22 15.44 -19.97 -7.29
C SER A 22 15.37 -18.46 -7.50
N LEU A 23 15.09 -17.72 -6.43
CA LEU A 23 15.04 -16.26 -6.41
C LEU A 23 16.48 -15.76 -6.57
N LEU A 24 17.01 -15.75 -7.80
CA LEU A 24 18.41 -15.40 -8.02
C LEU A 24 18.56 -13.88 -7.98
N LEU A 25 19.11 -13.37 -6.87
CA LEU A 25 19.79 -12.07 -6.87
C LEU A 25 20.99 -12.12 -7.83
N PRO A 26 21.39 -10.99 -8.42
CA PRO A 26 22.56 -10.98 -9.30
C PRO A 26 23.79 -11.46 -8.53
N GLY A 27 24.65 -12.23 -9.20
CA GLY A 27 25.76 -12.94 -8.56
C GLY A 27 26.74 -12.04 -7.79
N TRP A 28 26.82 -10.76 -8.14
CA TRP A 28 27.64 -9.77 -7.43
C TRP A 28 27.13 -9.45 -6.02
N ALA A 29 25.85 -9.72 -5.69
CA ALA A 29 25.29 -9.44 -4.36
C ALA A 29 25.45 -10.60 -3.36
N LEU A 30 25.72 -11.82 -3.83
CA LEU A 30 25.77 -13.02 -2.99
C LEU A 30 26.96 -12.97 -2.01
N GLY A 31 26.67 -13.08 -0.71
CA GLY A 31 27.67 -13.11 0.36
C GLY A 31 28.43 -11.81 0.67
N GLN A 32 28.23 -10.73 -0.11
CA GLN A 32 28.91 -9.43 0.06
C GLN A 32 28.47 -8.64 1.31
N GLY A 33 27.32 -9.01 1.88
CA GLY A 33 26.66 -8.30 2.97
C GLY A 33 27.07 -8.73 4.36
N ARG A 34 27.92 -9.76 4.53
CA ARG A 34 28.26 -10.30 5.85
C ARG A 34 28.79 -9.22 6.79
N GLY A 35 28.11 -9.05 7.94
CA GLY A 35 28.45 -8.05 8.96
C GLY A 35 27.99 -6.63 8.64
N ARG A 36 27.20 -6.44 7.58
CA ARG A 36 26.64 -5.14 7.16
C ARG A 36 25.13 -5.09 7.45
N GLU A 37 24.59 -3.88 7.42
CA GLU A 37 23.18 -3.59 7.68
C GLU A 37 22.68 -2.50 6.75
N ILE A 38 21.44 -2.65 6.26
CA ILE A 38 20.69 -1.59 5.58
C ILE A 38 19.41 -1.27 6.37
N VAL A 39 19.02 0.00 6.32
CA VAL A 39 17.72 0.44 6.84
C VAL A 39 16.78 0.72 5.67
N VAL A 40 15.61 0.09 5.71
CA VAL A 40 14.53 0.25 4.74
C VAL A 40 13.37 0.99 5.41
N GLY A 41 13.18 2.26 5.07
CA GLY A 41 12.02 3.02 5.54
C GLY A 41 10.80 2.71 4.70
N GLY A 42 9.63 2.51 5.30
CA GLY A 42 8.41 2.34 4.51
C GLY A 42 7.11 2.55 5.27
N ALA A 43 5.98 2.43 4.56
CA ALA A 43 4.67 2.43 5.21
C ALA A 43 4.52 1.21 6.13
N GLY A 44 3.95 1.38 7.34
CA GLY A 44 3.79 0.28 8.30
C GLY A 44 3.01 -0.93 7.77
N GLY A 45 2.07 -0.71 6.84
CA GLY A 45 1.35 -1.78 6.16
C GLY A 45 2.25 -2.69 5.29
N HIS A 46 3.43 -2.23 4.88
CA HIS A 46 4.36 -3.06 4.08
C HIS A 46 4.97 -4.23 4.88
N LYS A 47 4.88 -4.19 6.22
CA LYS A 47 5.44 -5.21 7.10
C LYS A 47 5.02 -6.63 6.70
N ALA A 48 3.77 -6.81 6.26
CA ALA A 48 3.21 -8.11 5.89
C ALA A 48 4.03 -8.85 4.81
N PHE A 49 4.49 -8.13 3.77
CA PHE A 49 5.34 -8.75 2.75
C PHE A 49 6.82 -8.57 3.07
N ILE A 50 7.24 -7.43 3.64
CA ILE A 50 8.67 -7.19 3.95
C ILE A 50 9.22 -8.21 4.94
N ASP A 51 8.50 -8.54 6.01
CA ASP A 51 8.96 -9.54 6.99
C ASP A 51 9.18 -10.93 6.36
N THR A 52 8.45 -11.26 5.29
CA THR A 52 8.62 -12.53 4.58
C THR A 52 9.81 -12.52 3.61
N LEU A 53 10.22 -11.34 3.16
CA LEU A 53 11.28 -11.14 2.18
C LEU A 53 12.65 -10.91 2.84
N ILE A 54 12.68 -10.30 4.03
CA ILE A 54 13.92 -10.05 4.79
C ILE A 54 14.74 -11.34 4.95
N PRO A 55 14.20 -12.46 5.48
CA PRO A 55 15.00 -13.67 5.67
C PRO A 55 15.59 -14.23 4.37
N VAL A 56 14.91 -14.03 3.24
CA VAL A 56 15.41 -14.42 1.91
C VAL A 56 16.64 -13.59 1.55
N PHE A 57 16.54 -12.26 1.67
CA PHE A 57 17.65 -11.35 1.40
C PHE A 57 18.85 -11.59 2.31
N GLU A 58 18.62 -11.71 3.62
CA GLU A 58 19.70 -11.90 4.59
C GLU A 58 20.43 -13.22 4.34
N LYS A 59 19.71 -14.28 3.98
CA LYS A 59 20.32 -15.58 3.64
C LYS A 59 21.18 -15.50 2.39
N GLN A 60 20.76 -14.73 1.38
CA GLN A 60 21.45 -14.62 0.10
C GLN A 60 22.68 -13.71 0.16
N THR A 61 22.57 -12.59 0.88
CA THR A 61 23.60 -11.55 0.90
C THR A 61 24.46 -11.60 2.17
N GLY A 62 23.93 -12.08 3.28
CA GLY A 62 24.52 -11.93 4.61
C GLY A 62 24.32 -10.56 5.25
N CYS A 63 23.67 -9.62 4.55
CA CYS A 63 23.36 -8.27 5.04
C CYS A 63 22.10 -8.31 5.91
N LYS A 64 22.11 -7.62 7.05
CA LYS A 64 20.92 -7.41 7.86
C LYS A 64 20.01 -6.33 7.28
N VAL A 65 18.70 -6.50 7.48
CA VAL A 65 17.70 -5.50 7.06
C VAL A 65 16.89 -5.06 8.27
N ILE A 66 16.99 -3.78 8.60
CA ILE A 66 16.08 -3.14 9.55
C ILE A 66 14.96 -2.48 8.75
N PHE A 67 13.73 -2.98 8.92
CA PHE A 67 12.56 -2.31 8.37
C PHE A 67 11.98 -1.30 9.35
N GLU A 68 11.97 -0.03 8.96
CA GLU A 68 11.38 1.05 9.72
C GLU A 68 9.99 1.40 9.16
N GLY A 69 8.98 0.68 9.64
CA GLY A 69 7.58 0.86 9.24
C GLY A 69 6.92 2.05 9.93
N THR A 70 6.77 3.18 9.24
CA THR A 70 6.04 4.37 9.71
C THR A 70 5.05 4.88 8.64
N ARG A 71 4.78 6.19 8.54
CA ARG A 71 4.00 6.77 7.43
C ARG A 71 4.96 7.29 6.38
N SER A 72 4.59 7.24 5.11
CA SER A 72 5.42 7.76 3.99
C SER A 72 5.91 9.20 4.26
N LEU A 73 5.03 10.10 4.72
CA LEU A 73 5.42 11.48 5.08
C LEU A 73 6.45 11.54 6.22
N VAL A 74 6.34 10.67 7.22
CA VAL A 74 7.28 10.62 8.35
C VAL A 74 8.66 10.13 7.90
N ASN A 75 8.71 9.16 6.98
CA ASN A 75 9.98 8.73 6.38
C ASN A 75 10.61 9.86 5.55
N LEU A 76 9.82 10.62 4.78
CA LEU A 76 10.31 11.80 4.07
C LEU A 76 10.90 12.84 5.03
N GLU A 77 10.17 13.18 6.11
CA GLU A 77 10.66 14.12 7.13
C GLU A 77 12.00 13.66 7.75
N LYS A 78 12.14 12.35 8.02
CA LYS A 78 13.39 11.77 8.52
C LYS A 78 14.53 11.87 7.52
N MET A 79 14.28 11.59 6.24
CA MET A 79 15.29 11.73 5.18
C MET A 79 15.76 13.18 5.05
N VAL A 80 14.83 14.14 5.05
CA VAL A 80 15.16 15.57 4.98
C VAL A 80 15.95 16.02 6.20
N SER A 81 15.50 15.63 7.40
CA SER A 81 16.15 16.01 8.67
C SER A 81 17.56 15.41 8.81
N ASN A 82 17.80 14.25 8.22
CA ASN A 82 19.09 13.56 8.26
C ASN A 82 19.87 13.67 6.94
N LYS A 83 19.54 14.63 6.07
CA LYS A 83 20.15 14.76 4.74
C LYS A 83 21.69 14.89 4.77
N ALA A 84 22.24 15.47 5.84
CA ALA A 84 23.70 15.60 6.03
C ALA A 84 24.38 14.28 6.42
N ARG A 85 23.65 13.35 7.05
CA ARG A 85 24.14 12.02 7.42
C ARG A 85 23.00 11.00 7.35
N PRO A 86 22.59 10.58 6.14
CA PRO A 86 21.48 9.66 5.97
C PRO A 86 21.78 8.31 6.61
N TYR A 87 20.77 7.71 7.23
CA TYR A 87 20.86 6.36 7.81
C TYR A 87 20.00 5.35 7.06
N MET A 88 18.96 5.80 6.34
CA MET A 88 18.16 4.95 5.45
C MET A 88 18.92 4.70 4.15
N SER A 89 18.90 3.45 3.68
CA SER A 89 19.50 3.03 2.41
C SER A 89 18.47 3.01 1.28
N VAL A 90 17.26 2.54 1.60
CA VAL A 90 16.13 2.36 0.67
C VAL A 90 14.87 2.88 1.32
N VAL A 91 13.95 3.42 0.51
CA VAL A 91 12.61 3.80 0.96
C VAL A 91 11.52 3.19 0.10
N LEU A 92 10.44 2.76 0.75
CA LEU A 92 9.21 2.22 0.18
C LEU A 92 8.05 3.17 0.51
N MET A 93 7.82 4.16 -0.34
CA MET A 93 6.84 5.23 -0.14
C MET A 93 5.93 5.37 -1.34
N ASP A 94 4.74 5.91 -1.13
CA ASP A 94 3.79 6.16 -2.20
C ASP A 94 4.28 7.27 -3.14
N ASP A 95 3.96 7.17 -4.43
CA ASP A 95 4.33 8.17 -5.45
C ASP A 95 4.10 9.64 -5.07
N PRO A 96 2.95 10.05 -4.50
CA PRO A 96 2.75 11.45 -4.11
C PRO A 96 3.71 11.93 -3.00
N VAL A 97 4.44 11.03 -2.34
CA VAL A 97 5.53 11.35 -1.40
C VAL A 97 6.90 11.26 -2.07
N MET A 98 7.08 10.41 -3.07
CA MET A 98 8.32 10.36 -3.86
C MET A 98 8.56 11.65 -4.65
N ILE A 99 7.50 12.29 -5.17
CA ILE A 99 7.59 13.58 -5.89
C ILE A 99 8.30 14.66 -5.04
N PRO A 100 7.81 15.01 -3.84
CA PRO A 100 8.53 15.97 -2.99
C PRO A 100 9.89 15.44 -2.51
N ALA A 101 10.08 14.13 -2.33
CA ALA A 101 11.39 13.57 -1.98
C ALA A 101 12.48 13.85 -3.04
N VAL A 102 12.11 13.78 -4.33
CA VAL A 102 13.00 14.20 -5.43
C VAL A 102 13.31 15.69 -5.35
N LYS A 103 12.30 16.53 -5.12
CA LYS A 103 12.47 17.99 -4.97
C LYS A 103 13.39 18.35 -3.80
N GLU A 104 13.26 17.65 -2.68
CA GLU A 104 14.11 17.80 -1.52
C GLU A 104 15.53 17.25 -1.73
N GLY A 105 15.79 16.55 -2.85
CA GLY A 105 17.11 16.05 -3.21
C GLY A 105 17.64 14.99 -2.25
N VAL A 106 16.75 14.17 -1.68
CA VAL A 106 17.07 13.07 -0.75
C VAL A 106 17.09 11.69 -1.42
N LEU A 107 16.71 11.62 -2.70
CA LEU A 107 16.77 10.42 -3.53
C LEU A 107 17.89 10.54 -4.57
N GLU A 108 18.38 9.40 -5.07
CA GLU A 108 19.31 9.35 -6.19
C GLU A 108 18.84 8.42 -7.30
N LYS A 109 19.27 8.72 -8.53
CA LYS A 109 18.91 7.97 -9.73
C LYS A 109 19.38 6.53 -9.61
N MET A 110 18.47 5.59 -9.82
CA MET A 110 18.77 4.17 -9.90
C MET A 110 19.43 3.86 -11.25
N ASN A 111 20.54 3.13 -11.20
CA ASN A 111 21.30 2.76 -12.39
C ASN A 111 20.84 1.39 -12.93
N PRO A 112 20.34 1.29 -14.17
CA PRO A 112 19.94 0.00 -14.75
C PRO A 112 21.05 -1.04 -14.86
N ALA A 113 22.32 -0.63 -14.85
CA ALA A 113 23.44 -1.58 -14.81
C ALA A 113 23.54 -2.30 -13.47
N ASP A 114 23.18 -1.63 -12.37
CA ASP A 114 23.17 -2.20 -11.02
C ASP A 114 21.82 -2.84 -10.68
N ILE A 115 20.74 -2.38 -11.30
CA ILE A 115 19.36 -2.86 -11.08
C ILE A 115 18.74 -3.23 -12.44
N PRO A 116 19.15 -4.36 -13.05
CA PRO A 116 18.67 -4.78 -14.37
C PRO A 116 17.15 -4.96 -14.45
N SER A 117 16.48 -5.30 -13.34
CA SER A 117 15.03 -5.49 -13.31
C SER A 117 14.23 -4.23 -13.70
N LEU A 118 14.83 -3.05 -13.67
CA LEU A 118 14.22 -1.82 -14.20
C LEU A 118 13.80 -1.96 -15.68
N ALA A 119 14.52 -2.75 -16.48
CA ALA A 119 14.21 -2.97 -17.89
C ALA A 119 12.98 -3.86 -18.12
N HIS A 120 12.50 -4.55 -17.07
CA HIS A 120 11.37 -5.48 -17.15
C HIS A 120 10.07 -4.89 -16.60
N LEU A 121 10.10 -3.64 -16.15
CA LEU A 121 8.93 -2.97 -15.58
C LEU A 121 7.99 -2.44 -16.67
N LYS A 122 6.69 -2.44 -16.36
CA LYS A 122 5.64 -1.91 -17.24
C LYS A 122 5.88 -0.42 -17.53
N PRO A 123 5.52 0.08 -18.73
CA PRO A 123 5.54 1.51 -19.01
C PRO A 123 4.78 2.32 -17.94
N GLY A 124 5.33 3.48 -17.56
CA GLY A 124 4.72 4.35 -16.55
C GLY A 124 4.94 3.92 -15.10
N THR A 125 5.79 2.92 -14.85
CA THR A 125 6.15 2.49 -13.48
C THR A 125 7.57 2.87 -13.06
N VAL A 126 8.36 3.45 -13.96
CA VAL A 126 9.64 4.11 -13.65
C VAL A 126 9.45 5.60 -13.83
N HIS A 127 9.83 6.37 -12.83
CA HIS A 127 9.43 7.78 -12.74
C HIS A 127 10.62 8.71 -12.65
N MET A 128 10.43 9.93 -13.18
CA MET A 128 11.41 11.03 -13.17
C MET A 128 12.82 10.57 -13.52
N ASP A 129 12.98 9.86 -14.63
CA ASP A 129 14.28 9.34 -15.10
C ASP A 129 14.98 8.42 -14.08
N GLY A 130 14.21 7.52 -13.45
CA GLY A 130 14.75 6.48 -12.57
C GLY A 130 15.02 6.92 -11.13
N MET A 131 14.43 8.05 -10.69
CA MET A 131 14.53 8.48 -9.29
C MET A 131 13.77 7.54 -8.34
N TRP A 132 12.69 6.91 -8.83
CA TRP A 132 12.04 5.78 -8.17
C TRP A 132 11.33 4.90 -9.20
N ALA A 133 10.92 3.71 -8.78
CA ALA A 133 10.09 2.81 -9.57
C ALA A 133 8.96 2.26 -8.70
N ASN A 134 7.83 1.88 -9.29
CA ASN A 134 6.80 1.16 -8.56
C ASN A 134 7.14 -0.33 -8.50
N TYR A 135 7.03 -0.93 -7.32
CA TYR A 135 7.16 -2.38 -7.13
C TYR A 135 5.79 -3.08 -7.03
N THR A 136 4.72 -2.35 -6.80
CA THR A 136 3.34 -2.87 -6.86
C THR A 136 2.37 -1.71 -7.05
N GLN A 137 1.18 -2.02 -7.54
CA GLN A 137 0.07 -1.08 -7.63
C GLN A 137 -1.15 -1.67 -6.92
N PRO A 138 -1.24 -1.58 -5.58
CA PRO A 138 -2.45 -1.92 -4.86
C PRO A 138 -3.59 -0.95 -5.20
N SER A 139 -4.80 -1.35 -4.84
CA SER A 139 -5.97 -0.47 -4.88
C SER A 139 -6.49 -0.16 -3.47
N THR A 140 -6.98 1.06 -3.28
CA THR A 140 -7.86 1.35 -2.14
C THR A 140 -9.27 0.89 -2.43
N GLY A 141 -10.00 0.60 -1.36
CA GLY A 141 -11.39 0.20 -1.41
C GLY A 141 -12.04 0.30 -0.04
N VAL A 142 -12.98 -0.60 0.20
CA VAL A 142 -13.68 -0.69 1.47
C VAL A 142 -13.42 -2.04 2.12
N ALA A 143 -12.92 -2.02 3.35
CA ALA A 143 -12.94 -3.18 4.21
C ALA A 143 -14.13 -3.13 5.17
N PHE A 144 -14.77 -4.26 5.42
CA PHE A 144 -15.95 -4.34 6.29
C PHE A 144 -15.91 -5.59 7.16
N ASN A 145 -16.52 -5.51 8.34
CA ASN A 145 -16.70 -6.66 9.21
C ASN A 145 -17.87 -7.51 8.68
N THR A 146 -17.62 -8.78 8.38
CA THR A 146 -18.60 -9.69 7.74
C THR A 146 -19.76 -10.08 8.67
N GLY A 147 -19.58 -9.93 9.99
CA GLY A 147 -20.65 -10.08 10.99
C GLY A 147 -21.54 -8.84 11.13
N LYS A 148 -21.09 -7.66 10.66
CA LYS A 148 -21.85 -6.40 10.72
C LYS A 148 -22.48 -6.02 9.39
N LEU A 149 -21.80 -6.30 8.28
CA LEU A 149 -22.24 -5.94 6.94
C LEU A 149 -22.08 -7.13 5.99
N LYS A 150 -23.07 -7.34 5.14
CA LYS A 150 -23.01 -8.37 4.09
C LYS A 150 -22.32 -7.88 2.82
N GLN A 151 -22.43 -6.59 2.52
CA GLN A 151 -21.89 -5.98 1.31
C GLN A 151 -21.70 -4.47 1.49
N MET A 152 -20.85 -3.88 0.65
CA MET A 152 -20.73 -2.43 0.47
C MET A 152 -20.80 -2.11 -1.03
N PRO A 153 -22.01 -1.93 -1.60
CA PRO A 153 -22.15 -1.73 -3.05
C PRO A 153 -21.72 -0.34 -3.51
N SER A 154 -21.75 0.66 -2.61
CA SER A 154 -21.42 2.05 -2.92
C SER A 154 -20.83 2.77 -1.72
N TYR A 155 -19.88 3.68 -1.96
CA TYR A 155 -19.39 4.59 -0.91
C TYR A 155 -20.46 5.54 -0.40
N ALA A 156 -21.54 5.82 -1.17
CA ALA A 156 -22.63 6.68 -0.71
C ALA A 156 -23.29 6.16 0.58
N ALA A 157 -23.29 4.84 0.78
CA ALA A 157 -23.85 4.18 1.96
C ALA A 157 -23.18 4.64 3.26
N LEU A 158 -21.96 5.16 3.22
CA LEU A 158 -21.24 5.66 4.39
C LEU A 158 -21.95 6.85 5.06
N TRP A 159 -22.75 7.62 4.33
CA TRP A 159 -23.50 8.77 4.84
C TRP A 159 -24.92 8.42 5.33
N GLU A 160 -25.34 7.15 5.23
CA GLU A 160 -26.67 6.75 5.67
C GLU A 160 -26.81 6.74 7.20
N PRO A 161 -28.00 7.03 7.76
CA PRO A 161 -28.22 7.04 9.21
C PRO A 161 -27.85 5.72 9.90
N ALA A 162 -27.96 4.59 9.19
CA ALA A 162 -27.59 3.26 9.70
C ALA A 162 -26.10 3.13 10.04
N MET A 163 -25.25 3.99 9.48
CA MET A 163 -23.80 4.02 9.67
C MET A 163 -23.34 4.96 10.80
N LYS A 164 -24.27 5.57 11.54
CA LYS A 164 -23.96 6.45 12.69
C LYS A 164 -22.96 5.80 13.66
N GLY A 165 -21.80 6.45 13.87
CA GLY A 165 -20.72 5.97 14.76
C GLY A 165 -20.08 4.63 14.38
N LYS A 166 -20.15 4.20 13.10
CA LYS A 166 -19.67 2.87 12.66
C LYS A 166 -18.61 2.93 11.56
N VAL A 167 -18.30 4.12 11.04
CA VAL A 167 -17.38 4.31 9.92
C VAL A 167 -16.00 4.69 10.43
N VAL A 168 -14.98 4.06 9.90
CA VAL A 168 -13.59 4.49 10.06
C VAL A 168 -13.04 4.90 8.71
N ILE A 169 -12.26 5.98 8.68
CA ILE A 169 -11.56 6.46 7.48
C ILE A 169 -10.11 6.83 7.82
N PRO A 170 -9.18 6.76 6.85
CA PRO A 170 -7.84 7.27 7.04
C PRO A 170 -7.84 8.80 7.10
N SER A 171 -6.97 9.35 7.93
CA SER A 171 -6.59 10.78 7.86
C SER A 171 -5.85 11.09 6.56
N LEU A 172 -5.88 12.35 6.10
CA LEU A 172 -5.02 12.81 4.99
C LEU A 172 -3.52 12.79 5.32
N GLN A 173 -3.17 12.63 6.61
CA GLN A 173 -1.79 12.32 7.01
C GLN A 173 -1.31 10.98 6.44
N ASN A 174 -2.24 10.07 6.13
CA ASN A 174 -1.97 8.84 5.40
C ASN A 174 -2.29 9.03 3.92
N THR A 175 -1.51 8.41 3.03
CA THR A 175 -1.70 8.61 1.58
C THR A 175 -3.04 8.04 1.12
N GLU A 176 -3.45 6.89 1.64
CA GLU A 176 -4.73 6.25 1.31
C GLU A 176 -5.95 7.09 1.73
N GLY A 177 -5.79 8.02 2.68
CA GLY A 177 -6.82 9.02 3.05
C GLY A 177 -7.23 9.91 1.90
N LEU A 178 -6.31 10.18 0.97
CA LEU A 178 -6.59 10.93 -0.26
C LEU A 178 -7.65 10.20 -1.10
N SER A 179 -7.71 8.87 -1.06
CA SER A 179 -8.70 8.15 -1.85
C SER A 179 -10.14 8.46 -1.41
N MET A 180 -10.43 8.44 -0.11
CA MET A 180 -11.75 8.84 0.39
C MET A 180 -12.06 10.29 0.12
N PHE A 181 -11.06 11.16 0.16
CA PHE A 181 -11.23 12.57 -0.13
C PHE A 181 -11.66 12.81 -1.58
N LEU A 182 -11.04 12.13 -2.55
CA LEU A 182 -11.44 12.24 -3.96
C LEU A 182 -12.82 11.59 -4.22
N ILE A 183 -13.15 10.48 -3.54
CA ILE A 183 -14.51 9.89 -3.61
C ILE A 183 -15.54 10.86 -3.06
N ALA A 184 -15.23 11.54 -1.95
CA ALA A 184 -16.12 12.53 -1.38
C ALA A 184 -16.36 13.71 -2.34
N ALA A 185 -15.33 14.17 -3.05
CA ALA A 185 -15.48 15.16 -4.13
C ALA A 185 -16.43 14.67 -5.22
N MET A 186 -16.26 13.42 -5.65
CA MET A 186 -17.09 12.81 -6.68
C MET A 186 -18.56 12.73 -6.25
N LEU A 187 -18.82 12.25 -5.03
CA LEU A 187 -20.18 12.11 -4.48
C LEU A 187 -20.86 13.44 -4.19
N GLU A 188 -20.11 14.49 -3.85
CA GLU A 188 -20.65 15.84 -3.64
C GLU A 188 -21.02 16.52 -4.96
N THR A 189 -20.17 16.36 -5.97
CA THR A 189 -20.32 17.06 -7.25
C THR A 189 -21.20 16.32 -8.25
N GLY A 190 -21.36 15.01 -8.07
CA GLY A 190 -21.99 14.11 -9.04
C GLY A 190 -21.17 13.92 -10.32
N LYS A 191 -19.96 14.50 -10.41
CA LYS A 191 -19.10 14.40 -11.58
C LYS A 191 -18.24 13.14 -11.53
N PRO A 192 -17.76 12.61 -12.68
CA PRO A 192 -16.77 11.52 -12.69
C PRO A 192 -15.47 11.89 -11.95
N LEU A 193 -14.78 10.90 -11.38
CA LEU A 193 -13.51 11.09 -10.64
C LEU A 193 -12.46 11.92 -11.40
N LYS A 194 -12.37 11.74 -12.72
CA LYS A 194 -11.44 12.47 -13.60
C LYS A 194 -11.60 13.99 -13.49
N GLU A 195 -12.82 14.47 -13.25
CA GLU A 195 -13.15 15.90 -13.08
C GLU A 195 -13.28 16.29 -11.60
N ALA A 196 -13.80 15.38 -10.76
CA ALA A 196 -14.04 15.66 -9.35
C ALA A 196 -12.75 15.78 -8.54
N GLN A 197 -11.66 15.13 -8.95
CA GLN A 197 -10.39 15.15 -8.23
C GLN A 197 -9.78 16.56 -8.06
N TYR A 198 -10.18 17.52 -8.89
CA TYR A 198 -9.74 18.92 -8.84
C TYR A 198 -10.68 19.82 -8.02
N GLN A 199 -11.61 19.25 -7.24
CA GLN A 199 -12.62 19.99 -6.48
C GLN A 199 -12.50 19.76 -4.96
N PRO A 200 -11.41 20.22 -4.33
CA PRO A 200 -11.16 19.97 -2.90
C PRO A 200 -12.23 20.58 -1.99
N GLU A 201 -12.85 21.71 -2.36
CA GLU A 201 -13.94 22.29 -1.57
C GLU A 201 -15.17 21.37 -1.46
N ALA A 202 -15.48 20.66 -2.54
CA ALA A 202 -16.56 19.70 -2.56
C ALA A 202 -16.23 18.49 -1.66
N ALA A 203 -14.99 18.00 -1.75
CA ALA A 203 -14.49 16.95 -0.86
C ALA A 203 -14.61 17.35 0.61
N PHE A 204 -14.12 18.54 1.01
CA PHE A 204 -14.19 19.00 2.40
C PHE A 204 -15.63 19.11 2.92
N ARG A 205 -16.57 19.64 2.13
CA ARG A 205 -17.99 19.68 2.54
C ARG A 205 -18.55 18.29 2.80
N LYS A 206 -18.30 17.35 1.91
CA LYS A 206 -18.81 15.97 2.02
C LYS A 206 -18.17 15.20 3.16
N MET A 207 -16.87 15.38 3.38
CA MET A 207 -16.16 14.77 4.51
C MET A 207 -16.64 15.32 5.85
N LYS A 208 -16.90 16.64 5.96
CA LYS A 208 -17.55 17.22 7.15
C LYS A 208 -18.93 16.61 7.42
N ALA A 209 -19.72 16.43 6.36
CA ALA A 209 -21.04 15.80 6.47
C ALA A 209 -20.97 14.33 6.93
N LEU A 210 -19.81 13.66 6.81
CA LEU A 210 -19.61 12.29 7.26
C LEU A 210 -19.41 12.18 8.79
N LYS A 211 -19.02 13.28 9.47
CA LYS A 211 -18.65 13.26 10.90
C LYS A 211 -19.63 12.52 11.82
N PRO A 212 -20.96 12.66 11.71
CA PRO A 212 -21.91 11.91 12.55
C PRO A 212 -21.80 10.39 12.44
N ASN A 213 -21.27 9.89 11.33
CA ASN A 213 -21.11 8.47 11.04
C ASN A 213 -19.73 7.93 11.40
N LEU A 214 -18.77 8.82 11.66
CA LEU A 214 -17.42 8.41 12.02
C LEU A 214 -17.37 7.88 13.44
N LEU A 215 -16.78 6.70 13.59
CA LEU A 215 -16.25 6.19 14.85
C LEU A 215 -14.90 6.82 15.15
N THR A 216 -14.00 6.84 14.15
CA THR A 216 -12.69 7.50 14.27
C THR A 216 -12.10 7.83 12.89
N VAL A 217 -11.14 8.75 12.87
CA VAL A 217 -10.26 9.03 11.74
C VAL A 217 -8.87 8.54 12.12
N TYR A 218 -8.39 7.47 11.48
CA TYR A 218 -7.15 6.84 11.92
C TYR A 218 -5.91 7.49 11.28
N THR A 219 -4.83 7.53 12.08
CA THR A 219 -3.46 7.74 11.60
C THR A 219 -2.61 6.48 11.76
N GLN A 220 -3.07 5.53 12.60
CA GLN A 220 -2.42 4.26 12.88
C GLN A 220 -3.27 3.11 12.36
N LEU A 221 -2.81 2.45 11.30
CA LEU A 221 -3.53 1.36 10.65
C LEU A 221 -3.82 0.17 11.59
N PRO A 222 -2.89 -0.31 12.45
CA PRO A 222 -3.17 -1.44 13.34
C PRO A 222 -4.36 -1.20 14.27
N GLN A 223 -4.51 0.03 14.78
CA GLN A 223 -5.65 0.41 15.61
C GLN A 223 -6.96 0.32 14.83
N ALA A 224 -6.98 0.84 13.60
CA ALA A 224 -8.18 0.80 12.74
C ALA A 224 -8.60 -0.64 12.42
N LEU A 225 -7.64 -1.52 12.08
CA LEU A 225 -7.91 -2.93 11.82
C LEU A 225 -8.50 -3.63 13.05
N ASN A 226 -7.96 -3.39 14.25
CA ASN A 226 -8.50 -3.98 15.48
C ASN A 226 -9.96 -3.58 15.71
N LEU A 227 -10.32 -2.30 15.51
CA LEU A 227 -11.71 -1.82 15.63
C LEU A 227 -12.65 -2.53 14.65
N LEU A 228 -12.17 -2.78 13.42
CA LEU A 228 -12.94 -3.49 12.40
C LEU A 228 -13.09 -4.97 12.75
N GLU A 229 -12.02 -5.64 13.16
CA GLU A 229 -12.01 -7.06 13.51
C GLU A 229 -12.95 -7.35 14.69
N GLN A 230 -12.97 -6.47 15.70
CA GLN A 230 -13.85 -6.55 16.88
C GLN A 230 -15.31 -6.17 16.57
N GLY A 231 -15.56 -5.55 15.42
CA GLY A 231 -16.87 -5.10 14.99
C GLY A 231 -17.36 -3.82 15.70
N GLU A 232 -16.47 -3.09 16.38
CA GLU A 232 -16.75 -1.72 16.84
C GLU A 232 -16.95 -0.81 15.63
N ALA A 233 -16.03 -0.88 14.66
CA ALA A 233 -16.24 -0.35 13.33
C ALA A 233 -16.98 -1.39 12.48
N SER A 234 -17.99 -0.96 11.71
CA SER A 234 -18.59 -1.83 10.69
C SER A 234 -17.79 -1.79 9.39
N VAL A 235 -17.10 -0.68 9.12
CA VAL A 235 -16.41 -0.42 7.86
C VAL A 235 -15.18 0.45 8.06
N ILE A 236 -14.12 0.19 7.29
CA ILE A 236 -13.03 1.11 7.00
C ILE A 236 -13.08 1.45 5.50
N ALA A 237 -13.35 2.70 5.15
CA ALA A 237 -13.40 3.16 3.76
C ALA A 237 -12.13 3.92 3.38
N GLY A 238 -11.57 3.64 2.19
CA GLY A 238 -10.28 4.18 1.75
C GLY A 238 -9.07 3.39 2.19
N MET A 239 -9.24 2.11 2.55
CA MET A 239 -8.14 1.26 2.98
C MET A 239 -7.47 0.59 1.78
N ILE A 240 -6.16 0.43 1.83
CA ILE A 240 -5.43 -0.38 0.85
C ILE A 240 -5.77 -1.87 1.06
N GLY A 241 -6.18 -2.55 -0.01
CA GLY A 241 -6.84 -3.86 0.06
C GLY A 241 -6.05 -4.97 0.75
N TYR A 242 -4.73 -5.03 0.53
CA TYR A 242 -3.90 -6.09 1.12
C TYR A 242 -3.97 -6.12 2.65
N ASN A 243 -4.24 -4.98 3.30
CA ASN A 243 -4.36 -4.92 4.76
C ASN A 243 -5.56 -5.72 5.28
N ALA A 244 -6.69 -5.74 4.58
CA ALA A 244 -7.87 -6.54 4.98
C ALA A 244 -7.72 -7.99 4.54
N ILE A 245 -7.19 -8.19 3.34
CA ILE A 245 -6.97 -9.51 2.75
C ILE A 245 -6.06 -10.35 3.64
N GLU A 246 -4.97 -9.77 4.15
CA GLU A 246 -4.07 -10.45 5.08
C GLU A 246 -4.80 -10.89 6.36
N ARG A 247 -5.67 -10.03 6.92
CA ARG A 247 -6.44 -10.34 8.14
C ARG A 247 -7.48 -11.42 7.88
N LYS A 248 -8.17 -11.36 6.75
CA LYS A 248 -9.09 -12.41 6.29
C LYS A 248 -8.37 -13.76 6.14
N ALA A 249 -7.19 -13.77 5.54
CA ALA A 249 -6.37 -14.98 5.38
C ALA A 249 -5.95 -15.58 6.74
N LYS A 250 -5.85 -14.76 7.79
CA LYS A 250 -5.60 -15.17 9.18
C LYS A 250 -6.87 -15.53 9.96
N GLY A 251 -8.04 -15.54 9.32
CA GLY A 251 -9.32 -15.94 9.92
C GLY A 251 -10.10 -14.82 10.60
N ALA A 252 -9.67 -13.56 10.47
CA ALA A 252 -10.44 -12.44 11.00
C ALA A 252 -11.78 -12.27 10.24
N PRO A 253 -12.86 -11.82 10.90
CA PRO A 253 -14.19 -11.68 10.30
C PRO A 253 -14.30 -10.40 9.45
N VAL A 254 -13.39 -10.24 8.49
CA VAL A 254 -13.30 -9.06 7.63
C VAL A 254 -13.26 -9.47 6.17
N ASP A 255 -13.75 -8.59 5.31
CA ASP A 255 -13.60 -8.72 3.86
C ASP A 255 -13.28 -7.37 3.23
N PHE A 256 -12.88 -7.41 1.96
CA PHE A 256 -12.54 -6.23 1.17
C PHE A 256 -13.28 -6.23 -0.16
N VAL A 257 -13.76 -5.05 -0.56
CA VAL A 257 -14.45 -4.86 -1.84
C VAL A 257 -14.07 -3.54 -2.48
N LEU A 258 -14.10 -3.50 -3.81
CA LEU A 258 -14.18 -2.27 -4.57
C LEU A 258 -15.66 -1.96 -4.81
N PRO A 259 -16.24 -0.90 -4.21
CA PRO A 259 -17.60 -0.49 -4.51
C PRO A 259 -17.78 -0.14 -6.00
N ARG A 260 -19.03 0.05 -6.46
CA ARG A 260 -19.33 0.32 -7.88
C ARG A 260 -18.61 1.56 -8.44
N GLU A 261 -18.31 2.53 -7.58
CA GLU A 261 -17.53 3.72 -7.94
C GLU A 261 -16.05 3.40 -8.24
N GLY A 262 -15.59 2.21 -7.81
CA GLY A 262 -14.23 1.71 -8.01
C GLY A 262 -13.31 1.88 -6.80
N GLY A 263 -12.07 1.47 -6.99
CA GLY A 263 -10.95 1.77 -6.11
C GLY A 263 -10.04 2.84 -6.69
N MET A 264 -9.02 3.23 -5.95
CA MET A 264 -7.94 4.07 -6.47
C MET A 264 -6.62 3.32 -6.47
N ALA A 265 -5.90 3.39 -7.58
CA ALA A 265 -4.55 2.86 -7.66
C ALA A 265 -3.69 3.62 -6.66
N MET A 266 -2.95 2.89 -5.83
CA MET A 266 -1.97 3.44 -4.90
C MET A 266 -0.60 2.99 -5.38
N PRO A 267 0.10 3.79 -6.19
CA PRO A 267 1.38 3.35 -6.71
C PRO A 267 2.40 3.32 -5.56
N SER A 268 2.94 2.13 -5.27
CA SER A 268 3.91 1.94 -4.21
C SER A 268 5.31 2.03 -4.80
N GLY A 269 6.02 3.12 -4.49
CA GLY A 269 7.34 3.42 -4.97
C GLY A 269 8.45 2.80 -4.12
N ILE A 270 9.53 2.39 -4.77
CA ILE A 270 10.82 2.03 -4.17
C ILE A 270 11.89 2.95 -4.74
N ALA A 271 12.73 3.52 -3.88
CA ALA A 271 13.80 4.43 -4.26
C ALA A 271 15.06 4.22 -3.42
N LYS A 272 16.20 4.59 -3.99
CA LYS A 272 17.49 4.63 -3.31
C LYS A 272 17.68 5.99 -2.64
N VAL A 273 18.05 5.97 -1.37
CA VAL A 273 18.32 7.20 -0.61
C VAL A 273 19.69 7.73 -1.01
N LYS A 274 19.75 9.02 -1.36
CA LYS A 274 21.00 9.69 -1.75
C LYS A 274 21.99 9.68 -0.59
N ASN A 275 23.23 9.28 -0.86
CA ASN A 275 24.29 9.12 0.15
C ASN A 275 23.89 8.17 1.31
N GLY A 276 22.91 7.28 1.09
CA GLY A 276 22.54 6.25 2.06
C GLY A 276 23.65 5.22 2.28
N PRO A 277 23.69 4.56 3.46
CA PRO A 277 24.69 3.54 3.73
C PRO A 277 24.51 2.31 2.84
N GLU A 278 25.60 1.60 2.59
CA GLU A 278 25.64 0.33 1.85
C GLU A 278 24.94 0.38 0.46
N PRO A 279 25.38 1.26 -0.45
CA PRO A 279 24.70 1.48 -1.73
C PRO A 279 24.59 0.22 -2.61
N ALA A 280 25.55 -0.70 -2.52
CA ALA A 280 25.49 -1.99 -3.23
C ALA A 280 24.39 -2.90 -2.67
N MET A 281 24.21 -2.95 -1.34
CA MET A 281 23.13 -3.74 -0.72
C MET A 281 21.76 -3.06 -0.93
N ALA A 282 21.73 -1.73 -0.98
CA ALA A 282 20.54 -0.98 -1.41
C ALA A 282 20.11 -1.38 -2.84
N ASN A 283 21.05 -1.36 -3.79
CA ASN A 283 20.79 -1.79 -5.17
C ASN A 283 20.32 -3.26 -5.22
N ALA A 284 20.94 -4.16 -4.46
CA ALA A 284 20.55 -5.56 -4.40
C ALA A 284 19.14 -5.76 -3.83
N PHE A 285 18.76 -5.00 -2.80
CA PHE A 285 17.42 -5.04 -2.23
C PHE A 285 16.38 -4.53 -3.23
N ILE A 286 16.68 -3.43 -3.92
CA ILE A 286 15.81 -2.86 -4.96
C ILE A 286 15.65 -3.85 -6.13
N GLU A 287 16.74 -4.47 -6.58
CA GLU A 287 16.73 -5.50 -7.61
C GLU A 287 15.86 -6.71 -7.20
N GLY A 288 16.00 -7.19 -5.96
CA GLY A 288 15.14 -8.24 -5.43
C GLY A 288 13.66 -7.86 -5.49
N MET A 289 13.31 -6.66 -4.99
CA MET A 289 11.94 -6.15 -4.95
C MET A 289 11.32 -5.96 -6.34
N LEU A 290 12.08 -5.49 -7.33
CA LEU A 290 11.61 -5.23 -8.70
C LEU A 290 11.71 -6.46 -9.62
N GLY A 291 12.51 -7.45 -9.23
CA GLY A 291 12.76 -8.67 -9.98
C GLY A 291 12.20 -9.89 -9.28
N ALA A 292 13.09 -10.72 -8.73
CA ALA A 292 12.78 -12.06 -8.25
C ALA A 292 11.62 -12.10 -7.23
N TRP A 293 11.49 -11.11 -6.35
CA TRP A 293 10.47 -11.10 -5.30
C TRP A 293 9.11 -10.59 -5.76
N GLN A 294 8.98 -10.07 -6.98
CA GLN A 294 7.73 -9.50 -7.50
C GLN A 294 6.55 -10.47 -7.39
N LYS A 295 6.75 -11.76 -7.69
CA LYS A 295 5.69 -12.75 -7.57
C LYS A 295 5.21 -12.89 -6.12
N GLN A 296 6.15 -13.01 -5.18
CA GLN A 296 5.82 -13.15 -3.75
C GLN A 296 5.16 -11.87 -3.21
N VAL A 297 5.65 -10.69 -3.60
CA VAL A 297 5.00 -9.41 -3.26
C VAL A 297 3.58 -9.39 -3.80
N ALA A 298 3.36 -9.73 -5.07
CA ALA A 298 2.04 -9.75 -5.70
C ALA A 298 1.10 -10.75 -5.00
N ASP A 299 1.55 -11.97 -4.72
CA ASP A 299 0.75 -13.01 -4.07
C ASP A 299 0.36 -12.60 -2.64
N ILE A 300 1.29 -12.04 -1.84
CA ILE A 300 1.00 -11.62 -0.45
C ILE A 300 0.08 -10.40 -0.44
N SER A 301 0.34 -9.44 -1.32
CA SER A 301 -0.44 -8.20 -1.38
C SER A 301 -1.74 -8.32 -2.20
N LEU A 302 -1.96 -9.44 -2.90
CA LEU A 302 -3.00 -9.57 -3.93
C LEU A 302 -3.14 -8.32 -4.82
N SER A 303 -2.00 -7.72 -5.17
CA SER A 303 -1.92 -6.45 -5.88
C SER A 303 -1.29 -6.62 -7.26
N PHE A 304 -1.46 -5.62 -8.11
CA PHE A 304 -0.97 -5.67 -9.48
C PHE A 304 0.56 -5.55 -9.50
N PRO A 305 1.29 -6.57 -10.00
CA PRO A 305 2.75 -6.49 -10.14
C PRO A 305 3.12 -5.48 -11.21
N THR A 306 4.29 -4.87 -11.08
CA THR A 306 4.81 -3.89 -12.05
C THR A 306 5.80 -4.50 -13.02
N ASN A 307 6.40 -5.64 -12.67
CA ASN A 307 7.24 -6.41 -13.58
C ASN A 307 6.38 -7.19 -14.58
N THR A 308 6.73 -7.06 -15.87
CA THR A 308 6.01 -7.67 -17.00
C THR A 308 6.07 -9.20 -17.03
N THR A 309 7.04 -9.79 -16.34
CA THR A 309 7.22 -11.26 -16.24
C THR A 309 6.33 -11.92 -15.19
N VAL A 310 5.63 -11.13 -14.37
CA VAL A 310 4.80 -11.62 -13.27
C VAL A 310 3.32 -11.40 -13.59
N ALA A 311 2.56 -12.50 -13.58
CA ALA A 311 1.12 -12.47 -13.75
C ALA A 311 0.44 -11.85 -12.52
N THR A 312 -0.68 -11.15 -12.73
CA THR A 312 -1.51 -10.67 -11.63
C THR A 312 -2.18 -11.86 -10.92
N PRO A 313 -2.21 -11.91 -9.58
CA PRO A 313 -2.93 -12.94 -8.85
C PRO A 313 -4.41 -12.99 -9.26
N SER A 314 -4.97 -14.20 -9.44
CA SER A 314 -6.38 -14.38 -9.84
C SER A 314 -7.38 -13.79 -8.85
N ASP A 315 -6.97 -13.73 -7.58
CA ASP A 315 -7.78 -13.33 -6.44
C ASP A 315 -7.57 -11.86 -6.08
N ALA A 316 -6.79 -11.12 -6.89
CA ALA A 316 -6.68 -9.67 -6.76
C ALA A 316 -8.07 -9.02 -6.85
N PRO A 317 -8.34 -7.96 -6.06
CA PRO A 317 -9.63 -7.27 -6.08
C PRO A 317 -10.03 -6.86 -7.50
N LYS A 318 -11.21 -7.33 -7.92
CA LYS A 318 -11.78 -7.03 -9.24
C LYS A 318 -12.63 -5.76 -9.16
N GLY A 319 -12.48 -4.89 -10.15
CA GLY A 319 -13.27 -3.67 -10.28
C GLY A 319 -12.52 -2.59 -11.04
N ASN A 320 -13.20 -1.47 -11.24
CA ASN A 320 -12.58 -0.29 -11.85
C ASN A 320 -11.59 0.33 -10.85
N VAL A 321 -10.39 0.61 -11.32
CA VAL A 321 -9.36 1.29 -10.52
C VAL A 321 -9.03 2.60 -11.21
N PHE A 322 -9.31 3.72 -10.53
CA PHE A 322 -8.97 5.05 -11.00
C PHE A 322 -7.51 5.38 -10.64
N ILE A 323 -6.77 5.98 -11.56
CA ILE A 323 -5.42 6.50 -11.31
C ILE A 323 -5.53 8.02 -11.15
N PRO A 324 -5.34 8.56 -9.94
CA PRO A 324 -5.39 10.00 -9.72
C PRO A 324 -4.24 10.77 -10.38
N ASP A 325 -4.45 12.06 -10.61
CA ASP A 325 -3.37 13.00 -10.91
C ASP A 325 -2.53 13.23 -9.65
N TRP A 326 -1.54 12.36 -9.44
CA TRP A 326 -0.67 12.41 -8.27
C TRP A 326 0.22 13.66 -8.21
N ALA A 327 0.52 14.29 -9.35
CA ALA A 327 1.29 15.52 -9.36
C ALA A 327 0.47 16.68 -8.77
N TYR A 328 -0.75 16.88 -9.27
CA TYR A 328 -1.68 17.87 -8.72
C TYR A 328 -1.95 17.63 -7.23
N ILE A 329 -2.18 16.37 -6.85
CA ILE A 329 -2.42 16.02 -5.44
C ILE A 329 -1.19 16.32 -4.59
N ALA A 330 0.01 15.96 -5.02
CA ALA A 330 1.24 16.20 -4.27
C ALA A 330 1.50 17.70 -4.05
N GLU A 331 1.25 18.53 -5.06
CA GLU A 331 1.38 20.00 -4.96
C GLU A 331 0.45 20.62 -3.92
N ASN A 332 -0.75 20.06 -3.76
CA ASN A 332 -1.78 20.59 -2.87
C ASN A 332 -1.87 19.88 -1.51
N ARG A 333 -1.27 18.69 -1.37
CA ARG A 333 -1.44 17.82 -0.20
C ARG A 333 -1.17 18.51 1.12
N LYS A 334 -0.12 19.35 1.19
CA LYS A 334 0.25 20.05 2.42
C LYS A 334 -0.90 20.92 2.94
N SER A 335 -1.47 21.78 2.10
CA SER A 335 -2.56 22.67 2.51
C SER A 335 -3.83 21.89 2.84
N TRP A 336 -4.09 20.78 2.15
CA TRP A 336 -5.21 19.90 2.44
C TRP A 336 -5.08 19.21 3.79
N VAL A 337 -3.89 18.69 4.13
CA VAL A 337 -3.62 18.07 5.44
C VAL A 337 -3.80 19.10 6.56
N GLU A 338 -3.23 20.29 6.42
CA GLU A 338 -3.37 21.35 7.43
C GLU A 338 -4.83 21.75 7.68
N ARG A 339 -5.64 21.82 6.62
CA ARG A 339 -7.09 22.08 6.77
C ARG A 339 -7.83 20.89 7.35
N TRP A 340 -7.52 19.68 6.88
CA TRP A 340 -8.13 18.44 7.36
C TRP A 340 -7.98 18.30 8.87
N ASP A 341 -6.77 18.51 9.40
CA ASP A 341 -6.49 18.39 10.83
C ASP A 341 -7.34 19.37 11.67
N ARG A 342 -7.69 20.54 11.12
CA ARG A 342 -8.61 21.50 11.78
C ARG A 342 -10.08 21.10 11.67
N GLU A 343 -10.51 20.60 10.52
CA GLU A 343 -11.93 20.43 10.21
C GLU A 343 -12.48 19.04 10.59
N MET A 344 -11.62 18.02 10.58
CA MET A 344 -11.99 16.62 10.76
C MET A 344 -11.62 16.04 12.14
N ALA A 345 -11.11 16.85 13.06
CA ALA A 345 -10.96 16.47 14.46
C ALA A 345 -12.31 16.03 15.05
N ILE A 346 -12.33 14.85 15.68
CA ILE A 346 -13.48 14.22 16.36
C ILE A 346 -13.06 13.59 17.67
#